data_AF-A0A380YMC3-F1
#
_entry.id   AF-A0A380YMC3-F1
#
_cell.length_a   1.000
_cell.length_b   1.000
_cell.length_c   1.000
_cell.angle_alpha   90.00
_cell.angle_beta   90.00
_cell.angle_gamma   90.00
#
_symmetry.space_group_name_H-M   'P 1'
#
loop_
_entity.id
_entity.type
_entity.pdbx_description
1 polymer ?
#
loop_
_entity_poly.entity_id
_entity_poly.type
_entity_poly.pdbx_seq_one_letter_code
_entity_poly.pdbx_strand_id
1 'polypeptide(L)'
;MKKPKKETRDVIAKHVRWTEALRVVRAYHPEVTIILPEEKIQILPGDDVRAAIAPMVGVIRRALDAGVGQWHGYTETCRVRQVRLLLSHYFHYHEGCIGAEELDLLIEDLLYVHKA
;
A
#
# COMPACT_ATOMS: atom_id res chain seq x y z
N MET A 1 -0.10 3.93 -32.70
CA MET A 1 -1.03 4.76 -31.90
C MET A 1 -0.33 5.15 -30.60
N LYS A 2 -0.19 6.44 -30.29
CA LYS A 2 0.32 6.88 -28.98
C LYS A 2 -0.69 6.39 -27.92
N LYS A 3 -0.25 5.57 -26.96
CA LYS A 3 -1.10 5.16 -25.83
C LYS A 3 -1.59 6.43 -25.13
N PRO A 4 -2.90 6.55 -24.78
CA PRO A 4 -3.38 7.68 -24.01
C PRO A 4 -2.58 7.75 -22.71
N LYS A 5 -1.98 8.91 -22.44
CA LYS A 5 -1.30 9.20 -21.18
C LYS A 5 -2.39 9.05 -20.11
N LYS A 6 -2.31 8.00 -19.28
CA LYS A 6 -3.27 7.83 -18.17
C LYS A 6 -3.26 9.13 -17.38
N GLU A 7 -4.37 9.85 -17.37
CA GLU A 7 -4.54 10.97 -16.47
C GLU A 7 -4.30 10.47 -15.05
N THR A 8 -3.47 11.20 -14.32
CA THR A 8 -3.08 10.85 -12.95
C THR A 8 -4.36 10.66 -12.15
N ARG A 9 -4.52 9.49 -11.53
CA ARG A 9 -5.68 9.06 -10.71
C ARG A 9 -6.10 10.03 -9.59
N ASP A 10 -5.33 11.11 -9.40
CA ASP A 10 -5.43 12.14 -8.37
C ASP A 10 -6.26 13.36 -8.81
N VAL A 11 -6.87 13.40 -10.00
CA VAL A 11 -7.68 14.57 -10.45
C VAL A 11 -9.18 14.26 -10.35
N ILE A 12 -9.91 15.06 -9.57
CA ILE A 12 -11.38 14.98 -9.41
C ILE A 12 -12.09 15.86 -10.44
N ALA A 13 -11.60 17.09 -10.59
CA ALA A 13 -12.10 18.08 -11.53
C ALA A 13 -10.94 18.93 -12.04
N LYS A 14 -11.17 19.76 -13.07
CA LYS A 14 -10.13 20.66 -13.58
C LYS A 14 -9.58 21.52 -12.44
N HIS A 15 -8.29 21.33 -12.10
CA HIS A 15 -7.57 21.96 -10.98
C HIS A 15 -7.88 21.45 -9.56
N VAL A 16 -8.73 20.44 -9.37
CA VAL A 16 -9.02 19.85 -8.06
C VAL A 16 -8.39 18.47 -7.95
N ARG A 17 -7.49 18.32 -6.97
CA ARG A 17 -6.83 17.04 -6.69
C ARG A 17 -7.48 16.31 -5.51
N TRP A 18 -7.45 14.97 -5.51
CA TRP A 18 -7.91 14.14 -4.39
C TRP A 18 -7.13 14.46 -3.12
N THR A 19 -5.81 14.64 -3.23
CA THR A 19 -4.96 15.09 -2.13
C THR A 19 -5.45 16.38 -1.46
N GLU A 20 -5.88 17.37 -2.25
CA GLU A 20 -6.40 18.63 -1.71
C GLU A 20 -7.77 18.45 -1.06
N ALA A 21 -8.67 17.70 -1.69
CA ALA A 21 -9.97 17.38 -1.10
C ALA A 21 -9.82 16.66 0.26
N LEU A 22 -8.88 15.71 0.35
CA LEU A 22 -8.58 14.99 1.59
C LEU A 22 -8.00 15.91 2.68
N ARG A 23 -7.17 16.90 2.32
CA ARG A 23 -6.68 17.93 3.25
C ARG A 23 -7.83 18.73 3.84
N VAL A 24 -8.78 19.14 3.00
CA VAL A 24 -9.99 19.84 3.45
C VAL A 24 -10.81 18.96 4.38
N VAL A 25 -11.10 17.71 4.00
CA VAL A 25 -11.85 16.78 4.86
C VAL A 25 -11.16 16.61 6.22
N ARG A 26 -9.84 16.43 6.25
CA ARG A 26 -9.07 16.31 7.50
C ARG A 26 -9.19 17.55 8.39
N ALA A 27 -9.26 18.74 7.79
CA ALA A 27 -9.41 19.99 8.54
C ALA A 27 -10.80 20.14 9.16
N TYR A 28 -11.86 19.68 8.48
CA TYR A 28 -13.24 19.74 8.99
C TYR A 28 -13.61 18.55 9.90
N HIS A 29 -12.96 17.40 9.71
CA HIS A 29 -13.21 16.15 10.44
C HIS A 29 -11.92 15.63 11.08
N PRO A 30 -11.35 16.34 12.09
CA PRO A 30 -10.10 15.93 12.74
C PRO A 30 -10.21 14.59 13.48
N GLU A 31 -11.42 14.13 13.78
CA GLU A 31 -11.69 12.80 14.34
C GLU A 31 -11.38 11.67 13.36
N VAL A 32 -11.36 11.96 12.05
CA VAL A 32 -11.03 10.98 11.01
C VAL A 32 -9.52 11.02 10.74
N THR A 33 -8.85 9.90 10.97
CA THR A 33 -7.43 9.78 10.65
C THR A 33 -7.24 9.65 9.14
N ILE A 34 -6.69 10.68 8.51
CA ILE A 34 -6.34 10.70 7.08
C ILE A 34 -4.82 10.82 6.94
N ILE A 35 -4.21 9.77 6.39
CA ILE A 35 -2.78 9.72 6.04
C ILE A 35 -2.64 10.09 4.56
N LEU A 36 -2.01 11.23 4.30
CA LEU A 36 -1.72 11.71 2.95
C LEU A 36 -0.58 10.91 2.29
N PRO A 37 -0.48 10.86 0.96
CA PRO A 37 0.59 10.14 0.27
C PRO A 37 1.99 10.58 0.70
N GLU A 38 2.20 11.86 0.99
CA GLU A 38 3.49 12.40 1.44
C GLU A 38 3.83 12.02 2.89
N GLU A 39 2.81 11.63 3.68
CA GLU A 39 2.96 11.22 5.09
C GLU A 39 3.22 9.71 5.22
N LYS A 40 3.10 8.95 4.12
CA LYS A 40 3.47 7.54 4.05
C LYS A 40 4.99 7.38 4.04
N ILE A 41 5.45 6.19 4.40
CA ILE A 41 6.85 5.79 4.23
C ILE A 41 7.14 5.73 2.73
N GLN A 42 8.09 6.54 2.27
CA GLN A 42 8.45 6.65 0.86
C GLN A 42 9.43 5.54 0.49
N ILE A 43 9.10 4.76 -0.53
CA ILE A 43 9.98 3.73 -1.12
C ILE A 43 10.42 4.23 -2.49
N LEU A 44 11.69 4.60 -2.59
CA LEU A 44 12.33 5.19 -3.76
C LEU A 44 13.04 4.12 -4.60
N PRO A 45 13.33 4.41 -5.88
CA PRO A 45 14.18 3.53 -6.70
C PRO A 45 15.56 3.34 -6.06
N GLY A 46 15.96 2.08 -5.90
CA GLY A 46 17.23 1.69 -5.27
C GLY A 46 17.13 1.35 -3.78
N ASP A 47 15.98 1.60 -3.15
CA ASP A 47 15.75 1.17 -1.76
C ASP A 47 15.64 -0.36 -1.67
N ASP A 48 16.07 -0.92 -0.53
CA ASP A 48 15.82 -2.31 -0.20
C ASP A 48 14.36 -2.48 0.24
N VAL A 49 13.49 -2.76 -0.74
CA VAL A 49 12.06 -2.92 -0.54
C VAL A 49 11.76 -4.07 0.42
N ARG A 50 12.52 -5.17 0.37
CA ARG A 50 12.35 -6.32 1.27
C ARG A 50 12.59 -5.91 2.71
N ALA A 51 13.74 -5.28 2.98
CA ALA A 51 14.09 -4.84 4.32
C ALA A 51 13.06 -3.82 4.86
N ALA A 52 12.55 -2.94 4.00
CA ALA A 52 11.55 -1.96 4.37
C ALA A 52 10.20 -2.56 4.77
N ILE A 53 9.69 -3.56 4.03
CA ILE A 53 8.32 -4.07 4.24
C ILE A 53 8.25 -5.30 5.15
N ALA A 54 9.32 -6.08 5.29
CA ALA A 54 9.31 -7.33 6.05
C ALA A 54 8.79 -7.17 7.50
N PRO A 55 9.17 -6.13 8.27
CA PRO A 55 8.64 -5.95 9.62
C PRO A 55 7.12 -5.77 9.63
N MET A 56 6.59 -4.98 8.69
CA MET A 56 5.16 -4.71 8.60
C MET A 56 4.37 -5.94 8.15
N VAL A 57 4.90 -6.72 7.20
CA VAL A 57 4.30 -8.00 6.78
C VAL A 57 4.21 -8.96 7.97
N GLY A 58 5.28 -9.07 8.77
CA GLY A 58 5.29 -9.89 9.99
C GLY A 58 4.23 -9.45 11.02
N VAL A 59 4.08 -8.14 11.24
CA VAL A 59 3.04 -7.58 12.12
C VAL A 59 1.63 -7.89 11.60
N ILE A 60 1.37 -7.63 10.31
CA ILE A 60 0.08 -7.89 9.68
C ILE A 60 -0.28 -9.36 9.80
N ARG A 61 0.64 -10.27 9.45
CA ARG A 61 0.44 -11.71 9.55
C ARG A 61 0.08 -12.11 10.98
N ARG A 62 0.87 -11.70 11.97
CA ARG A 62 0.61 -12.01 13.39
C ARG A 62 -0.74 -11.49 13.86
N ALA A 63 -1.12 -10.28 13.47
CA ALA A 63 -2.40 -9.69 13.87
C ALA A 63 -3.60 -10.45 13.27
N LEU A 64 -3.52 -10.84 12.00
CA LEU A 64 -4.56 -11.60 11.32
C LEU A 64 -4.65 -13.05 11.83
N ASP A 65 -3.50 -13.68 12.09
CA ASP A 65 -3.44 -15.03 12.69
C ASP A 65 -3.99 -15.04 14.13
N ALA A 66 -3.80 -13.95 14.89
CA ALA A 66 -4.32 -13.77 16.24
C ALA A 66 -5.80 -13.34 16.29
N GLY A 67 -6.44 -13.13 15.14
CA GLY A 67 -7.86 -12.74 15.07
C GLY A 67 -8.15 -11.27 15.39
N VAL A 68 -7.13 -10.40 15.46
CA VAL A 68 -7.33 -8.93 15.57
C VAL A 68 -8.04 -8.39 14.32
N GLY A 69 -7.81 -9.04 13.19
CA GLY A 69 -8.62 -8.94 11.99
C GLY A 69 -8.80 -10.32 11.37
N GLN A 70 -9.50 -10.40 10.24
CA GLN A 70 -9.75 -11.66 9.55
C GLN A 70 -8.99 -11.72 8.22
N TRP A 71 -8.47 -12.91 7.90
CA TRP A 71 -8.03 -13.21 6.55
C TRP A 71 -9.22 -13.21 5.60
N HIS A 72 -9.09 -12.47 4.50
CA HIS A 72 -10.11 -12.42 3.45
C HIS A 72 -9.81 -13.48 2.39
N GLY A 73 -10.78 -14.36 2.14
CA GLY A 73 -10.65 -15.44 1.17
C GLY A 73 -9.81 -16.63 1.66
N TYR A 74 -9.84 -17.70 0.87
CA TYR A 74 -9.26 -18.99 1.25
C TYR A 74 -7.97 -19.34 0.48
N THR A 75 -7.59 -18.53 -0.51
CA THR A 75 -6.39 -18.78 -1.34
C THR A 75 -5.23 -17.89 -0.90
N GLU A 76 -4.01 -18.34 -1.18
CA GLU A 76 -2.78 -17.58 -0.90
C GLU A 76 -2.77 -16.25 -1.65
N THR A 77 -3.22 -16.25 -2.91
CA THR A 77 -3.37 -15.04 -3.72
C THR A 77 -4.30 -14.01 -3.07
N CYS A 78 -5.38 -14.45 -2.41
CA CYS A 78 -6.26 -13.54 -1.67
C CYS A 78 -5.53 -12.89 -0.49
N ARG A 79 -4.75 -13.66 0.26
CA ARG A 79 -3.98 -13.17 1.41
C ARG A 79 -2.87 -12.21 0.97
N VAL A 80 -2.14 -12.51 -0.09
CA VAL A 80 -1.14 -11.61 -0.69
C VAL A 80 -1.78 -10.28 -1.09
N ARG A 81 -2.92 -10.31 -1.80
CA ARG A 81 -3.66 -9.10 -2.18
C ARG A 81 -4.12 -8.29 -0.98
N GLN A 82 -4.59 -8.96 0.08
CA GLN A 82 -4.98 -8.30 1.33
C GLN A 82 -3.79 -7.61 1.98
N VAL A 83 -2.65 -8.29 2.11
CA VAL A 83 -1.44 -7.71 2.71
C VAL A 83 -0.93 -6.55 1.86
N ARG A 84 -0.92 -6.67 0.52
CA ARG A 84 -0.57 -5.57 -0.37
C ARG A 84 -1.47 -4.34 -0.15
N LEU A 85 -2.77 -4.54 -0.01
CA LEU A 85 -3.71 -3.46 0.28
C LEU A 85 -3.37 -2.80 1.62
N LEU A 86 -3.13 -3.59 2.67
CA LEU A 86 -2.75 -3.07 3.98
C LEU A 86 -1.44 -2.29 3.94
N LEU A 87 -0.41 -2.80 3.25
CA LEU A 87 0.86 -2.09 3.05
C LEU A 87 0.65 -0.77 2.32
N SER A 88 -0.30 -0.68 1.39
CA SER A 88 -0.57 0.56 0.64
C SER A 88 -1.08 1.72 1.51
N HIS A 89 -1.55 1.43 2.74
CA HIS A 89 -1.91 2.48 3.70
C HIS A 89 -0.68 3.14 4.33
N TYR A 90 0.42 2.40 4.46
CA TYR A 90 1.63 2.85 5.16
C TYR A 90 2.77 3.24 4.22
N PHE A 91 2.84 2.61 3.04
CA PHE A 91 3.93 2.79 2.10
C PHE A 91 3.46 3.47 0.82
N HIS A 92 4.28 4.37 0.31
CA HIS A 92 4.15 4.94 -1.02
C HIS A 92 5.30 4.46 -1.90
N TYR A 93 4.98 3.64 -2.89
CA TYR A 93 5.94 3.06 -3.83
C TYR A 93 6.09 3.98 -5.04
N HIS A 94 7.28 4.53 -5.25
CA HIS A 94 7.58 5.35 -6.42
C HIS A 94 7.77 4.49 -7.67
N GLU A 95 7.54 5.08 -8.84
CA GLU A 95 7.77 4.38 -10.11
C GLU A 95 9.23 3.92 -10.20
N GLY A 96 9.43 2.64 -10.51
CA GLY A 96 10.77 2.04 -10.63
C GLY A 96 11.37 1.48 -9.34
N CYS A 97 10.69 1.54 -8.19
CA CYS A 97 11.19 0.89 -6.97
C CYS A 97 10.97 -0.63 -6.93
N ILE A 98 9.81 -1.11 -7.40
CA ILE A 98 9.49 -2.54 -7.52
C ILE A 98 8.31 -2.74 -8.49
N GLY A 99 8.31 -3.83 -9.26
CA GLY A 99 7.17 -4.21 -10.09
C GLY A 99 5.98 -4.69 -9.27
N ALA A 100 4.75 -4.55 -9.78
CA ALA A 100 3.56 -5.01 -9.06
C ALA A 100 3.55 -6.54 -8.83
N GLU A 101 3.98 -7.32 -9.83
CA GLU A 101 4.10 -8.78 -9.74
C GLU A 101 5.24 -9.19 -8.80
N GLU A 102 6.37 -8.48 -8.88
CA GLU A 102 7.53 -8.71 -8.00
C GLU A 102 7.20 -8.41 -6.53
N LEU A 103 6.40 -7.36 -6.27
CA LEU A 103 5.88 -7.07 -4.94
C LEU A 103 4.96 -8.18 -4.43
N ASP A 104 4.08 -8.73 -5.27
CA ASP A 104 3.21 -9.85 -4.88
C ASP A 104 4.04 -11.09 -4.50
N LEU A 105 5.06 -11.43 -5.30
CA LEU A 105 5.98 -12.54 -5.01
C LEU A 105 6.79 -12.30 -3.74
N LEU A 106 7.24 -11.06 -3.50
CA LEU A 106 7.96 -10.71 -2.27
C LEU A 106 7.06 -10.85 -1.03
N ILE A 107 5.80 -10.41 -1.12
CA ILE A 107 4.83 -10.58 -0.03
C ILE A 107 4.55 -12.06 0.21
N GLU A 108 4.38 -12.86 -0.85
CA GLU A 108 4.20 -14.31 -0.74
C GLU A 108 5.38 -14.98 -0.03
N ASP A 109 6.62 -14.68 -0.44
CA ASP A 109 7.83 -15.19 0.20
C ASP A 109 7.87 -14.83 1.70
N LEU A 110 7.58 -13.56 2.05
CA LEU A 110 7.58 -13.09 3.44
C LEU A 110 6.45 -13.71 4.29
N LEU A 111 5.33 -14.09 3.67
CA LEU A 111 4.20 -14.72 4.37
C LEU A 111 4.43 -16.22 4.62
N TYR A 112 5.06 -16.92 3.68
CA TYR A 112 5.05 -18.38 3.67
C TYR A 112 6.43 -19.03 3.79
N VAL A 113 7.46 -18.46 3.17
CA VAL A 113 8.81 -19.05 3.09
C VAL A 113 9.69 -18.51 4.21
N HIS A 114 9.86 -17.18 4.25
CA HIS A 114 10.69 -16.47 5.21
C HIS A 114 9.82 -15.70 6.19
N LYS A 115 9.04 -16.45 6.99
CA LYS A 115 8.12 -15.88 7.98
C LYS A 115 8.87 -14.95 8.94
N ALA A 116 8.70 -13.65 8.75
CA ALA A 116 9.12 -12.61 9.70
C ALA A 116 8.21 -12.58 10.95
#